data_AF-A0A8S1JBK1-F1
#
_entry.id   AF-A0A8S1JBK1-F1
#
_cell.length_a   1.000
_cell.length_b   1.000
_cell.length_c   1.000
_cell.angle_alpha   90.00
_cell.angle_beta   90.00
_cell.angle_gamma   90.00
#
_symmetry.space_group_name_H-M   'P 1'
#
loop_
_entity.id
_entity.type
_entity.pdbx_description
1 polymer ?
#
loop_
_entity_poly.entity_id
_entity_poly.type
_entity_poly.pdbx_seq_one_letter_code
_entity_poly.pdbx_strand_id
1 'polypeptide(L)'
;MRAQGCRPDSIVYNAIIDAVWETGVIWGQKRALEIFRQAQTEGHFKQQALDGAHRVEVNLHAMTAGVAVLSLYCWLLELRRRVLSGEPASECLPAELCIVTDKGRNSKEQGNLVVKEAVAAMMDSWGAPFRPVQDTMYSGVLEVSGSDVRDWLLSPVFEEKLFSFFPCADLPAAVANTSSWEDSHAVNAASALSDPDFTKESTVEARCAEAFAAVHAFESTHSLALQAMGLTYLQHRTRLVGSVIRYTRQLGLGDEIAHDAVLLMDRTMSTAIQIKDNLLELLSVACMVLAMKQADAMESMPSNEDLELVTDCKASAVAKMEWNLRQVLGGDTATISTLRCLKLYLERLGTNFLDPRSCAQVAGNACALIEDSMVDVTFLNCRPSVVAAAIMYAERRSRGIIPFWPSMMAKLTGYQDMSSPELTVAIRGAQKLCQNQSKCSPAP
;
A
#
# COMPACT_ATOMS: atom_id res chain seq x y z
N MET A 1 11.80 -23.58 22.68
CA MET A 1 12.95 -24.13 21.91
C MET A 1 14.29 -23.87 22.60
N ARG A 2 14.90 -22.67 22.51
CA ARG A 2 16.24 -22.44 23.09
C ARG A 2 16.31 -22.60 24.61
N ALA A 3 15.32 -22.08 25.34
CA ALA A 3 15.21 -22.28 26.79
C ALA A 3 15.05 -23.77 27.18
N GLN A 4 14.67 -24.63 26.22
CA GLN A 4 14.56 -26.08 26.39
C GLN A 4 15.78 -26.83 25.81
N GLY A 5 16.85 -26.13 25.44
CA GLY A 5 18.08 -26.72 24.91
C GLY A 5 18.04 -27.10 23.42
N CYS A 6 16.96 -26.80 22.69
CA CYS A 6 16.88 -27.08 21.25
C CYS A 6 17.75 -26.10 20.45
N ARG A 7 18.52 -26.62 19.49
CA ARG A 7 19.27 -25.82 18.52
C ARG A 7 18.46 -25.71 17.21
N PRO A 8 17.87 -24.55 16.89
CA PRO A 8 17.17 -24.37 15.62
C PRO A 8 18.17 -24.48 14.46
N ASP A 9 17.72 -25.02 13.33
CA ASP A 9 18.46 -25.04 12.08
C ASP A 9 17.87 -24.01 11.08
N SER A 10 18.43 -23.96 9.87
CA SER A 10 17.96 -23.03 8.83
C SER A 10 16.51 -23.27 8.42
N ILE A 11 16.01 -24.51 8.51
CA ILE A 11 14.61 -24.86 8.19
C ILE A 11 13.68 -24.23 9.22
N VAL A 12 14.00 -24.38 10.51
CA VAL A 12 13.22 -23.75 11.59
C VAL A 12 13.23 -22.23 11.48
N TYR A 13 14.38 -21.62 11.19
CA TYR A 13 14.45 -20.17 10.97
C TYR A 13 13.60 -19.73 9.79
N ASN A 14 13.71 -20.41 8.64
CA ASN A 14 12.89 -20.12 7.46
C ASN A 14 11.40 -20.13 7.82
N ALA A 15 10.92 -21.20 8.48
CA ALA A 15 9.51 -21.33 8.82
C ALA A 15 9.01 -20.22 9.77
N ILE A 16 9.80 -19.87 10.81
CA ILE A 16 9.41 -18.82 11.76
C ILE A 16 9.43 -17.44 11.09
N ILE A 17 10.48 -17.13 10.33
CA ILE A 17 10.60 -15.86 9.62
C ILE A 17 9.44 -15.69 8.64
N ASP A 18 9.12 -16.72 7.86
CA ASP A 18 8.05 -16.69 6.89
C ASP A 18 6.68 -16.51 7.57
N ALA A 19 6.39 -17.27 8.63
CA ALA A 19 5.14 -17.16 9.37
C ALA A 19 4.89 -15.74 9.92
N VAL A 20 5.95 -15.07 10.38
CA VAL A 20 5.86 -13.70 10.88
C VAL A 20 5.82 -12.68 9.73
N TRP A 21 6.59 -12.89 8.66
CA TRP A 21 6.65 -12.02 7.50
C TRP A 21 5.33 -12.00 6.72
N GLU A 22 4.70 -13.16 6.54
CA GLU A 22 3.43 -13.37 5.84
C GLU A 22 2.25 -12.64 6.50
N THR A 23 2.38 -12.20 7.76
CA THR A 23 1.37 -11.34 8.39
C THR A 23 1.24 -10.00 7.69
N GLY A 24 2.32 -9.51 7.08
CA GLY A 24 2.46 -8.20 6.46
C GLY A 24 2.30 -7.00 7.39
N VAL A 25 2.10 -7.23 8.70
CA VAL A 25 2.02 -6.16 9.69
C VAL A 25 3.43 -5.67 9.98
N ILE A 26 3.62 -4.35 10.06
CA ILE A 26 4.96 -3.72 10.14
C ILE A 26 5.78 -4.26 11.32
N TRP A 27 5.19 -4.37 12.51
CA TRP A 27 5.90 -4.88 13.69
C TRP A 27 6.31 -6.35 13.52
N GLY A 28 5.47 -7.16 12.87
CA GLY A 28 5.77 -8.55 12.55
C GLY A 28 6.95 -8.62 11.59
N GLN A 29 6.89 -7.88 10.49
CA GLN A 29 8.00 -7.81 9.52
C GLN A 29 9.31 -7.31 10.15
N LYS A 30 9.24 -6.41 11.14
CA LYS A 30 10.40 -5.99 11.96
C LYS A 30 10.95 -7.13 12.78
N ARG A 31 10.08 -7.87 13.45
CA ARG A 31 10.49 -9.05 14.21
C ARG A 31 11.11 -10.12 13.32
N ALA A 32 10.60 -10.31 12.11
CA ALA A 32 11.16 -11.23 11.12
C ALA A 32 12.60 -10.82 10.72
N LEU A 33 12.84 -9.53 10.50
CA LEU A 33 14.19 -8.99 10.22
C LEU A 33 15.16 -9.22 11.38
N GLU A 34 14.74 -9.02 12.64
CA GLU A 34 15.55 -9.29 13.83
C GLU A 34 15.96 -10.77 13.92
N ILE A 35 14.99 -11.67 13.71
CA ILE A 35 15.21 -13.11 13.72
C ILE A 35 16.17 -13.52 12.59
N PHE A 36 16.00 -12.94 11.39
CA PHE A 36 16.87 -13.19 10.25
C PHE A 36 18.32 -12.75 10.53
N ARG A 37 18.53 -11.54 11.05
CA ARG A 37 19.87 -11.04 11.42
C ARG A 37 20.54 -11.94 12.46
N GLN A 38 19.78 -12.37 13.47
CA GLN A 38 20.27 -13.33 14.46
C GLN A 38 20.70 -14.65 13.80
N ALA A 39 19.86 -15.24 12.95
CA ALA A 39 20.17 -16.47 12.24
C ALA A 39 21.40 -16.34 11.32
N GLN A 40 21.60 -15.17 10.72
CA GLN A 40 22.77 -14.85 9.91
C GLN A 40 24.05 -14.81 10.76
N THR A 41 24.03 -14.15 11.94
CA THR A 41 25.17 -14.13 12.87
C THR A 41 25.54 -15.52 13.41
N GLU A 42 24.56 -16.42 13.49
CA GLU A 42 24.74 -17.82 13.91
C GLU A 42 25.17 -18.74 12.76
N GLY A 43 25.29 -18.21 11.53
CA GLY A 43 25.80 -18.94 10.36
C GLY A 43 24.76 -19.82 9.66
N HIS A 44 23.46 -19.67 9.96
CA HIS A 44 22.39 -20.43 9.31
C HIS A 44 22.08 -19.95 7.88
N PHE A 45 22.27 -18.66 7.62
CA PHE A 45 22.12 -18.07 6.29
C PHE A 45 23.48 -17.54 5.82
N LYS A 46 24.12 -18.28 4.91
CA LYS A 46 25.41 -17.91 4.34
C LYS A 46 25.19 -17.10 3.08
N GLN A 47 25.73 -15.89 3.05
CA GLN A 47 25.88 -15.11 1.83
C GLN A 47 27.33 -15.25 1.34
N GLN A 48 27.54 -15.18 0.02
CA GLN A 48 28.89 -15.24 -0.55
C GLN A 48 29.71 -14.05 -0.02
N ALA A 49 30.95 -14.32 0.40
CA ALA A 49 31.86 -13.27 0.80
C ALA A 49 32.14 -12.32 -0.36
N LEU A 50 32.17 -11.03 -0.07
CA LEU A 50 32.41 -9.98 -1.06
C LEU A 50 33.90 -9.81 -1.38
N ASP A 51 34.80 -10.38 -0.57
CA ASP A 51 36.25 -10.18 -0.69
C ASP A 51 36.87 -11.12 -1.74
N GLY A 52 37.70 -10.56 -2.61
CA GLY A 52 38.55 -11.33 -3.55
C GLY A 52 37.82 -12.00 -4.72
N ALA A 53 36.51 -11.80 -4.87
CA ALA A 53 35.71 -12.36 -5.96
C ALA A 53 35.47 -11.34 -7.07
N HIS A 54 35.69 -11.74 -8.34
CA HIS A 54 35.35 -10.91 -9.50
C HIS A 54 33.83 -10.73 -9.65
N ARG A 55 33.07 -11.79 -9.32
CA ARG A 55 31.61 -11.85 -9.39
C ARG A 55 31.05 -12.34 -8.06
N VAL A 56 30.05 -11.64 -7.55
CA VAL A 56 29.34 -12.03 -6.32
C VAL A 56 27.85 -12.09 -6.57
N GLU A 57 27.22 -13.14 -6.07
CA GLU A 57 25.79 -13.37 -6.20
C GLU A 57 25.07 -13.47 -4.86
N VAL A 58 23.88 -12.88 -4.79
CA VAL A 58 22.90 -13.18 -3.74
C VAL A 58 21.91 -14.22 -4.27
N ASN A 59 21.93 -15.40 -3.64
CA ASN A 59 21.10 -16.53 -4.01
C ASN A 59 19.79 -16.53 -3.22
N LEU A 60 18.67 -16.33 -3.92
CA LEU A 60 17.33 -16.23 -3.34
C LEU A 60 16.43 -17.42 -3.71
N HIS A 61 16.83 -18.24 -4.69
CA HIS A 61 16.00 -19.30 -5.28
C HIS A 61 15.58 -20.42 -4.31
N ALA A 62 16.41 -20.74 -3.31
CA ALA A 62 16.15 -21.79 -2.31
C ALA A 62 15.58 -21.24 -0.98
N MET A 63 15.09 -19.99 -0.98
CA MET A 63 14.55 -19.32 0.20
C MET A 63 13.03 -19.18 0.12
N THR A 64 12.37 -19.11 1.27
CA THR A 64 10.98 -18.67 1.31
C THR A 64 10.89 -17.19 0.94
N ALA A 65 9.68 -16.71 0.64
CA ALA A 65 9.45 -15.34 0.18
C ALA A 65 10.01 -14.29 1.15
N GLY A 66 9.67 -14.40 2.44
CA GLY A 66 10.16 -13.46 3.45
C GLY A 66 11.68 -13.48 3.60
N VAL A 67 12.28 -14.66 3.62
CA VAL A 67 13.73 -14.84 3.79
C VAL A 67 14.49 -14.31 2.57
N ALA A 68 13.97 -14.54 1.36
CA ALA A 68 14.57 -14.02 0.13
C ALA A 68 14.66 -12.48 0.14
N VAL A 69 13.56 -11.82 0.51
CA VAL A 69 13.50 -10.35 0.56
C VAL A 69 14.37 -9.77 1.67
N LEU A 70 14.40 -10.40 2.84
CA LEU A 70 15.29 -10.01 3.93
C LEU A 70 16.77 -10.24 3.59
N SER A 71 17.08 -11.32 2.89
CA SER A 71 18.44 -11.63 2.40
C SER A 71 18.91 -10.57 1.40
N LEU A 72 18.08 -10.22 0.42
CA LEU A 72 18.36 -9.15 -0.54
C LEU A 72 18.58 -7.80 0.18
N TYR A 73 17.69 -7.46 1.12
CA TYR A 73 17.80 -6.24 1.92
C TYR A 73 19.11 -6.14 2.69
N CYS A 74 19.45 -7.17 3.47
CA CYS A 74 20.69 -7.19 4.25
C CYS A 74 21.93 -7.18 3.35
N TRP A 75 21.86 -7.83 2.18
CA TRP A 75 22.94 -7.82 1.20
C TRP A 75 23.17 -6.40 0.63
N LEU A 76 22.11 -5.70 0.22
CA LEU A 76 22.20 -4.31 -0.26
C LEU A 76 22.77 -3.36 0.80
N LEU A 77 22.37 -3.53 2.07
CA LEU A 77 22.94 -2.77 3.18
C LEU A 77 24.43 -3.02 3.38
N GLU A 78 24.87 -4.27 3.27
CA GLU A 78 26.27 -4.64 3.40
C GLU A 78 27.10 -4.05 2.25
N LEU A 79 26.60 -4.10 1.01
CA LEU A 79 27.23 -3.42 -0.13
C LEU A 79 27.36 -1.92 0.15
N ARG A 80 26.29 -1.26 0.62
CA ARG A 80 26.32 0.16 0.94
C ARG A 80 27.33 0.49 2.04
N ARG A 81 27.37 -0.32 3.10
CA ARG A 81 28.32 -0.14 4.21
C ARG A 81 29.77 -0.17 3.73
N ARG A 82 30.10 -1.06 2.79
CA ARG A 82 31.42 -1.12 2.15
C ARG A 82 31.73 0.09 1.29
N VAL A 83 30.75 0.55 0.51
CA VAL A 83 30.89 1.81 -0.25
C VAL A 83 31.18 3.00 0.65
N LEU A 84 30.56 3.04 1.84
CA LEU A 84 30.76 4.11 2.80
C LEU A 84 32.03 3.97 3.66
N SER A 85 32.68 2.80 3.73
CA SER A 85 33.87 2.60 4.57
C SER A 85 35.15 3.24 4.00
N GLY A 86 35.09 3.84 2.80
CA GLY A 86 36.17 4.64 2.23
C GLY A 86 37.33 3.84 1.63
N GLU A 87 37.12 2.54 1.37
CA GLU A 87 38.09 1.71 0.63
C GLU A 87 38.25 2.24 -0.81
N PRO A 88 39.44 2.09 -1.44
CA PRO A 88 39.66 2.56 -2.79
C PRO A 88 38.64 1.96 -3.77
N ALA A 89 38.15 2.80 -4.70
CA ALA A 89 37.02 2.50 -5.60
C ALA A 89 37.15 1.17 -6.38
N SER A 90 38.37 0.73 -6.67
CA SER A 90 38.68 -0.52 -7.38
C SER A 90 38.59 -1.79 -6.53
N GLU A 91 38.53 -1.65 -5.20
CA GLU A 91 38.49 -2.78 -4.24
C GLU A 91 37.17 -2.83 -3.46
N CYS A 92 36.38 -1.77 -3.52
CA CYS A 92 35.21 -1.59 -2.67
C CYS A 92 34.04 -2.54 -3.02
N LEU A 93 33.79 -2.79 -4.32
CA LEU A 93 32.77 -3.71 -4.79
C LEU A 93 33.33 -4.66 -5.89
N PRO A 94 32.84 -5.90 -5.98
CA PRO A 94 33.12 -6.81 -7.10
C PRO A 94 32.78 -6.18 -8.46
N ALA A 95 33.48 -6.60 -9.50
CA ALA A 95 33.25 -6.11 -10.87
C ALA A 95 31.82 -6.42 -11.35
N GLU A 96 31.30 -7.59 -10.99
CA GLU A 96 29.95 -8.05 -11.33
C GLU A 96 29.16 -8.42 -10.06
N LEU A 97 27.93 -7.93 -9.98
CA LEU A 97 26.97 -8.24 -8.92
C LEU A 97 25.71 -8.86 -9.51
N CYS A 98 25.23 -9.94 -8.89
CA CYS A 98 24.11 -10.73 -9.42
C CYS A 98 23.05 -11.00 -8.36
N ILE A 99 21.76 -10.89 -8.72
CA ILE A 99 20.63 -11.36 -7.92
C ILE A 99 20.03 -12.58 -8.60
N VAL A 100 20.04 -13.73 -7.92
CA VAL A 100 19.59 -15.01 -8.47
C VAL A 100 18.28 -15.41 -7.81
N THR A 101 17.17 -15.28 -8.54
CA THR A 101 15.81 -15.58 -8.04
C THR A 101 15.28 -16.94 -8.47
N ASP A 102 15.91 -17.56 -9.47
CA ASP A 102 15.51 -18.82 -10.10
C ASP A 102 16.79 -19.56 -10.56
N LYS A 103 16.78 -20.29 -11.68
CA LYS A 103 17.97 -21.00 -12.18
C LYS A 103 19.15 -20.07 -12.44
N GLY A 104 20.18 -20.19 -11.61
CA GLY A 104 21.49 -19.56 -11.80
C GLY A 104 22.49 -20.47 -12.50
N ARG A 105 23.71 -19.97 -12.73
CA ARG A 105 24.79 -20.72 -13.40
C ARG A 105 25.19 -22.02 -12.69
N ASN A 106 25.01 -22.05 -11.36
CA ASN A 106 25.40 -23.16 -10.49
C ASN A 106 24.21 -23.87 -9.83
N SER A 107 22.96 -23.50 -10.14
CA SER A 107 21.77 -24.08 -9.50
C SER A 107 20.77 -24.60 -10.53
N LYS A 108 20.36 -25.86 -10.34
CA LYS A 108 19.32 -26.52 -11.15
C LYS A 108 17.92 -26.39 -10.54
N GLU A 109 17.83 -25.83 -9.34
CA GLU A 109 16.57 -25.70 -8.61
C GLU A 109 15.72 -24.58 -9.19
N GLN A 110 14.43 -24.84 -9.33
CA GLN A 110 13.47 -23.85 -9.81
C GLN A 110 13.11 -22.92 -8.65
N GLY A 111 13.31 -21.63 -8.85
CA GLY A 111 13.01 -20.63 -7.84
C GLY A 111 11.51 -20.33 -7.71
N ASN A 112 11.16 -19.64 -6.63
CA ASN A 112 9.80 -19.19 -6.38
C ASN A 112 9.42 -18.06 -7.35
N LEU A 113 8.39 -18.27 -8.18
CA LEU A 113 7.91 -17.29 -9.15
C LEU A 113 7.48 -15.96 -8.49
N VAL A 114 6.92 -16.02 -7.28
CA VAL A 114 6.51 -14.82 -6.52
C VAL A 114 7.74 -14.00 -6.13
N VAL A 115 8.83 -14.66 -5.72
CA VAL A 115 10.09 -13.98 -5.38
C VAL A 115 10.69 -13.34 -6.63
N LYS A 116 10.72 -14.06 -7.75
CA LYS A 116 11.20 -13.53 -9.03
C LYS A 116 10.43 -12.28 -9.47
N GLU A 117 9.11 -12.34 -9.44
CA GLU A 117 8.25 -11.21 -9.79
C GLU A 117 8.47 -10.03 -8.83
N ALA A 118 8.48 -10.30 -7.53
CA ALA A 118 8.63 -9.27 -6.51
C ALA A 118 10.00 -8.57 -6.57
N VAL A 119 11.08 -9.32 -6.75
CA VAL A 119 12.43 -8.77 -6.85
C VAL A 119 12.57 -7.92 -8.12
N ALA A 120 12.03 -8.38 -9.26
CA ALA A 120 12.06 -7.59 -10.48
C ALA A 120 11.30 -6.26 -10.32
N ALA A 121 10.08 -6.30 -9.78
CA ALA A 121 9.28 -5.11 -9.51
C ALA A 121 9.93 -4.17 -8.47
N MET A 122 10.58 -4.75 -7.45
CA MET A 122 11.33 -3.98 -6.44
C MET A 122 12.52 -3.26 -7.07
N MET A 123 13.35 -3.96 -7.86
CA MET A 123 14.50 -3.33 -8.51
C MET A 123 14.07 -2.24 -9.50
N ASP A 124 13.00 -2.46 -10.26
CA ASP A 124 12.45 -1.46 -11.18
C ASP A 124 11.92 -0.23 -10.42
N SER A 125 11.09 -0.42 -9.39
CA SER A 125 10.52 0.67 -8.60
C SER A 125 11.55 1.46 -7.78
N TRP A 126 12.73 0.89 -7.54
CA TRP A 126 13.86 1.58 -6.91
C TRP A 126 14.77 2.29 -7.92
N GLY A 127 14.48 2.21 -9.21
CA GLY A 127 15.37 2.69 -10.26
C GLY A 127 16.75 2.01 -10.22
N ALA A 128 16.80 0.76 -9.74
CA ALA A 128 18.05 0.05 -9.55
C ALA A 128 18.70 -0.30 -10.91
N PRO A 129 20.04 -0.30 -11.00
CA PRO A 129 20.75 -0.58 -12.25
C PRO A 129 20.78 -2.07 -12.63
N PHE A 130 20.20 -2.95 -11.83
CA PHE A 130 20.08 -4.39 -12.12
C PHE A 130 19.24 -4.64 -13.37
N ARG A 131 19.76 -5.45 -14.31
CA ARG A 131 19.07 -5.79 -15.57
C ARG A 131 18.95 -7.30 -15.74
N PRO A 132 17.83 -7.80 -16.30
CA PRO A 132 17.70 -9.22 -16.59
C PRO A 132 18.72 -9.67 -17.62
N VAL A 133 19.38 -10.79 -17.36
CA VAL A 133 20.29 -11.42 -18.32
C VAL A 133 19.49 -11.88 -19.52
N GLN A 134 19.88 -11.44 -20.73
CA GLN A 134 19.14 -11.72 -21.97
C GLN A 134 19.30 -13.17 -22.48
N ASP A 135 20.14 -13.97 -21.83
CA ASP A 135 20.42 -15.35 -22.21
C ASP A 135 19.29 -16.29 -21.76
N THR A 136 18.75 -17.08 -22.68
CA THR A 136 17.60 -17.97 -22.47
C THR A 136 17.87 -19.10 -21.47
N MET A 137 19.14 -19.38 -21.16
CA MET A 137 19.52 -20.33 -20.11
C MET A 137 19.36 -19.80 -18.67
N TYR A 138 19.32 -18.49 -18.44
CA TYR A 138 19.30 -17.88 -17.09
C TYR A 138 18.03 -17.06 -16.83
N SER A 139 16.86 -17.72 -16.89
CA SER A 139 15.62 -17.05 -16.54
C SER A 139 15.61 -16.75 -15.03
N GLY A 140 15.73 -15.47 -14.64
CA GLY A 140 15.65 -15.03 -13.23
C GLY A 140 16.97 -14.61 -12.57
N VAL A 141 17.98 -14.29 -13.38
CA VAL A 141 19.19 -13.58 -12.91
C VAL A 141 19.11 -12.11 -13.31
N LEU A 142 19.38 -11.22 -12.37
CA LEU A 142 19.62 -9.80 -12.64
C LEU A 142 21.11 -9.50 -12.43
N GLU A 143 21.75 -8.86 -13.40
CA GLU A 143 23.18 -8.53 -13.38
C GLU A 143 23.42 -7.03 -13.51
N VAL A 144 24.56 -6.58 -12.99
CA VAL A 144 24.99 -5.18 -13.02
C VAL A 144 26.49 -5.06 -12.69
N SER A 145 27.11 -3.97 -13.16
CA SER A 145 28.49 -3.64 -12.81
C SER A 145 28.62 -3.10 -11.38
N GLY A 146 29.76 -3.37 -10.73
CA GLY A 146 30.07 -2.83 -9.41
C GLY A 146 30.06 -1.29 -9.36
N SER A 147 30.49 -0.63 -10.44
CA SER A 147 30.49 0.84 -10.54
C SER A 147 29.08 1.42 -10.56
N ASP A 148 28.16 0.84 -11.35
CA ASP A 148 26.79 1.35 -11.44
C ASP A 148 26.05 1.14 -10.11
N VAL A 149 26.28 0.01 -9.45
CA VAL A 149 25.71 -0.26 -8.12
C VAL A 149 26.24 0.73 -7.09
N ARG A 150 27.54 1.02 -7.10
CA ARG A 150 28.13 2.01 -6.18
C ARG A 150 27.44 3.36 -6.33
N ASP A 151 27.32 3.85 -7.57
CA ASP A 151 26.75 5.16 -7.85
C ASP A 151 25.26 5.20 -7.46
N TRP A 152 24.52 4.10 -7.69
CA TRP A 152 23.14 3.95 -7.23
C TRP A 152 23.00 3.88 -5.70
N LEU A 153 23.84 3.11 -5.00
CA LEU A 153 23.81 2.99 -3.52
C LEU A 153 24.12 4.31 -2.81
N LEU A 154 24.84 5.22 -3.47
CA LEU A 154 25.13 6.58 -3.00
C LEU A 154 24.07 7.60 -3.43
N SER A 155 23.12 7.21 -4.29
CA SER A 155 22.08 8.11 -4.79
C SER A 155 21.01 8.39 -3.74
N PRO A 156 20.38 9.59 -3.77
CA PRO A 156 19.21 9.88 -2.93
C PRO A 156 18.03 8.92 -3.16
N VAL A 157 17.91 8.36 -4.38
CA VAL A 157 16.84 7.41 -4.75
C VAL A 157 16.94 6.15 -3.90
N PHE A 158 18.15 5.60 -3.71
CA PHE A 158 18.34 4.44 -2.85
C PHE A 158 17.95 4.76 -1.39
N GLU A 159 18.34 5.92 -0.89
CA GLU A 159 18.00 6.35 0.47
C GLU A 159 16.49 6.45 0.69
N GLU A 160 15.78 7.13 -0.21
CA GLU A 160 14.33 7.30 -0.13
C GLU A 160 13.62 5.93 -0.14
N LYS A 161 14.01 5.05 -1.05
CA LYS A 161 13.33 3.76 -1.28
C LYS A 161 13.64 2.72 -0.21
N LEU A 162 14.83 2.76 0.41
CA LEU A 162 15.21 1.85 1.49
C LEU A 162 14.19 1.87 2.63
N PHE A 163 13.72 3.07 3.01
CA PHE A 163 12.73 3.25 4.06
C PHE A 163 11.28 2.99 3.58
N SER A 164 10.98 3.23 2.30
CA SER A 164 9.65 2.98 1.72
C SER A 164 9.26 1.51 1.61
N PHE A 165 10.24 0.62 1.53
CA PHE A 165 10.02 -0.80 1.27
C PHE A 165 10.23 -1.70 2.47
N PHE A 166 10.99 -1.21 3.45
CA PHE A 166 11.23 -1.88 4.71
C PHE A 166 10.85 -0.93 5.84
N PRO A 167 9.55 -0.63 6.05
CA PRO A 167 9.12 0.16 7.21
C PRO A 167 9.49 -0.52 8.54
N CYS A 168 9.83 -1.80 8.47
CA CYS A 168 10.38 -2.62 9.52
C CYS A 168 11.87 -2.40 9.83
N ALA A 169 12.58 -1.62 9.00
CA ALA A 169 13.97 -1.29 9.20
C ALA A 169 14.13 -0.15 10.21
N ASP A 170 14.61 -0.46 11.41
CA ASP A 170 15.28 0.57 12.22
C ASP A 170 16.58 0.96 11.52
N LEU A 171 16.82 2.26 11.34
CA LEU A 171 18.18 2.80 11.34
C LEU A 171 18.35 3.85 12.46
N PRO A 172 19.22 3.58 13.45
CA PRO A 172 19.68 4.54 14.47
C PRO A 172 20.78 5.50 13.98
N ALA A 173 20.74 6.72 14.52
CA ALA A 173 21.78 7.76 14.72
C ALA A 173 22.66 8.31 13.56
N ALA A 174 22.95 7.60 12.47
CA ALA A 174 23.79 8.19 11.41
C ALA A 174 23.08 9.31 10.63
N VAL A 175 21.74 9.31 10.64
CA VAL A 175 20.86 10.39 10.13
C VAL A 175 20.66 11.49 11.20
N ALA A 176 21.16 11.32 12.43
CA ALA A 176 21.06 12.29 13.53
C ALA A 176 22.20 13.33 13.55
N ASN A 177 23.16 13.28 12.63
CA ASN A 177 24.26 14.24 12.58
C ASN A 177 24.06 15.42 11.63
N THR A 178 22.85 15.62 11.10
CA THR A 178 22.54 16.81 10.29
C THR A 178 21.10 17.29 10.48
N SER A 179 20.78 17.83 11.66
CA SER A 179 19.85 18.96 11.79
C SER A 179 19.90 19.51 13.21
N SER A 180 20.62 20.62 13.39
CA SER A 180 20.32 21.54 14.49
C SER A 180 18.90 22.02 14.30
N TRP A 181 18.01 21.78 15.26
CA TRP A 181 16.89 22.67 15.56
C TRP A 181 16.40 22.37 16.97
N GLU A 182 16.48 23.42 17.79
CA GLU A 182 16.18 23.44 19.21
C GLU A 182 14.68 23.33 19.47
N ASP A 183 14.35 22.69 20.59
CA ASP A 183 13.17 22.89 21.43
C ASP A 183 11.77 22.70 20.84
N SER A 184 11.18 21.52 21.11
CA SER A 184 10.12 21.35 22.13
C SER A 184 9.19 20.17 21.80
N HIS A 185 9.07 19.23 22.75
CA HIS A 185 8.07 18.15 22.82
C HIS A 185 8.09 17.06 21.72
N ALA A 186 9.24 16.44 21.51
CA ALA A 186 9.32 15.12 20.86
C ALA A 186 9.03 13.99 21.88
N VAL A 187 7.84 13.41 21.83
CA VAL A 187 7.64 12.06 22.36
C VAL A 187 8.37 11.12 21.40
N ASN A 188 9.43 10.47 21.88
CA ASN A 188 10.31 9.60 21.11
C ASN A 188 9.53 8.55 20.29
N ALA A 189 9.46 8.72 18.96
CA ALA A 189 8.94 7.71 18.04
C ALA A 189 9.72 6.37 18.14
N ALA A 190 10.98 6.42 18.57
CA ALA A 190 11.80 5.24 18.88
C ALA A 190 11.27 4.44 20.10
N SER A 191 10.57 5.08 21.04
CA SER A 191 9.98 4.44 22.22
C SER A 191 8.64 3.76 21.93
N ALA A 192 7.96 4.11 20.83
CA ALA A 192 6.71 3.47 20.42
C ALA A 192 6.95 2.14 19.69
N LEU A 193 8.16 1.93 19.16
CA LEU A 193 8.55 0.79 18.31
C LEU A 193 9.40 -0.27 19.03
N SER A 194 9.65 -0.09 20.33
CA SER A 194 10.43 -1.00 21.18
C SER A 194 9.58 -1.74 22.22
N ASP A 195 8.26 -1.56 22.19
CA ASP A 195 7.35 -2.14 23.18
C ASP A 195 6.78 -3.47 22.65
N PRO A 196 7.13 -4.63 23.26
CA PRO A 196 6.62 -5.95 22.89
C PRO A 196 5.19 -6.15 23.42
N ASP A 197 4.33 -5.16 23.27
CA ASP A 197 3.00 -5.18 23.86
C ASP A 197 2.05 -5.84 22.85
N PHE A 198 2.09 -7.18 22.80
CA PHE A 198 1.07 -8.01 22.15
C PHE A 198 -0.35 -7.56 22.49
N THR A 199 -0.54 -6.87 23.62
CA THR A 199 -1.80 -6.24 24.05
C THR A 199 -2.24 -5.09 23.13
N LYS A 200 -1.33 -4.21 22.69
CA LYS A 200 -1.62 -3.13 21.73
C LYS A 200 -2.02 -3.71 20.39
N GLU A 201 -1.27 -4.70 19.90
CA GLU A 201 -1.60 -5.38 18.65
C GLU A 201 -2.94 -6.12 18.74
N SER A 202 -3.18 -6.85 19.84
CA SER A 202 -4.45 -7.53 20.06
C SER A 202 -5.63 -6.55 20.11
N THR A 203 -5.42 -5.33 20.63
CA THR A 203 -6.42 -4.27 20.66
C THR A 203 -6.69 -3.74 19.26
N VAL A 204 -5.65 -3.48 18.47
CA VAL A 204 -5.79 -3.06 17.06
C VAL A 204 -6.47 -4.15 16.23
N GLU A 205 -6.10 -5.42 16.41
CA GLU A 205 -6.74 -6.56 15.74
C GLU A 205 -8.24 -6.62 16.07
N ALA A 206 -8.60 -6.52 17.35
CA ALA A 206 -10.00 -6.55 17.79
C ALA A 206 -10.80 -5.37 17.21
N ARG A 207 -10.26 -4.15 17.30
CA ARG A 207 -10.89 -2.94 16.74
C ARG A 207 -11.07 -3.05 15.23
N CYS A 208 -10.04 -3.50 14.52
CA CYS A 208 -10.12 -3.68 13.07
C CYS A 208 -11.14 -4.75 12.69
N ALA A 209 -11.20 -5.86 13.43
CA ALA A 209 -12.16 -6.93 13.20
C ALA A 209 -13.60 -6.48 13.41
N GLU A 210 -13.87 -5.70 14.47
CA GLU A 210 -15.18 -5.09 14.73
C GLU A 210 -15.57 -4.11 13.61
N ALA A 211 -14.65 -3.19 13.25
CA ALA A 211 -14.87 -2.25 12.17
C ALA A 211 -15.15 -2.97 10.85
N PHE A 212 -14.41 -4.04 10.53
CA PHE A 212 -14.62 -4.80 9.29
C PHE A 212 -15.91 -5.64 9.32
N ALA A 213 -16.36 -6.07 10.49
CA ALA A 213 -17.69 -6.67 10.64
C ALA A 213 -18.79 -5.66 10.28
N ALA A 214 -18.63 -4.38 10.65
CA ALA A 214 -19.53 -3.32 10.22
C ALA A 214 -19.45 -3.06 8.70
N VAL A 215 -18.27 -3.16 8.10
CA VAL A 215 -18.10 -3.12 6.62
C VAL A 215 -18.90 -4.24 5.95
N HIS A 216 -18.77 -5.48 6.41
CA HIS A 216 -19.53 -6.61 5.86
C HIS A 216 -21.04 -6.44 6.01
N ALA A 217 -21.50 -6.01 7.20
CA ALA A 217 -22.90 -5.75 7.45
C ALA A 217 -23.46 -4.66 6.52
N PHE A 218 -22.71 -3.56 6.36
CA PHE A 218 -23.04 -2.49 5.44
C PHE A 218 -23.12 -3.00 3.99
N GLU A 219 -22.09 -3.67 3.48
CA GLU A 219 -22.08 -4.13 2.09
C GLU A 219 -23.16 -5.16 1.77
N SER A 220 -23.53 -6.00 2.75
CA SER A 220 -24.63 -6.97 2.61
C SER A 220 -26.00 -6.32 2.45
N THR A 221 -26.17 -5.09 2.91
CA THR A 221 -27.44 -4.34 2.91
C THR A 221 -27.44 -3.18 1.91
N HIS A 222 -26.27 -2.76 1.42
CA HIS A 222 -26.07 -1.55 0.62
C HIS A 222 -25.50 -1.80 -0.77
N SER A 223 -25.84 -2.95 -1.37
CA SER A 223 -25.42 -3.26 -2.74
C SER A 223 -26.05 -2.31 -3.76
N LEU A 224 -25.26 -1.88 -4.74
CA LEU A 224 -25.72 -1.01 -5.82
C LEU A 224 -26.53 -1.81 -6.85
N ALA A 225 -27.60 -1.20 -7.37
CA ALA A 225 -28.44 -1.78 -8.41
C ALA A 225 -28.20 -1.05 -9.74
N LEU A 226 -27.13 -1.41 -10.45
CA LEU A 226 -26.69 -0.71 -11.66
C LEU A 226 -27.78 -0.65 -12.74
N GLN A 227 -28.59 -1.69 -12.87
CA GLN A 227 -29.73 -1.74 -13.79
C GLN A 227 -30.83 -0.72 -13.47
N ALA A 228 -30.90 -0.22 -12.23
CA ALA A 228 -31.83 0.82 -11.82
C ALA A 228 -31.27 2.23 -12.07
N MET A 229 -29.96 2.37 -12.30
CA MET A 229 -29.34 3.66 -12.57
C MET A 229 -29.72 4.15 -13.98
N GLY A 230 -30.25 5.37 -14.06
CA GLY A 230 -30.65 5.97 -15.34
C GLY A 230 -29.45 6.22 -16.27
N LEU A 231 -29.64 6.03 -17.58
CA LEU A 231 -28.60 6.24 -18.60
C LEU A 231 -28.00 7.65 -18.53
N THR A 232 -28.84 8.68 -18.34
CA THR A 232 -28.38 10.06 -18.21
C THR A 232 -27.38 10.23 -17.07
N TYR A 233 -27.66 9.61 -15.91
CA TYR A 233 -26.75 9.67 -14.78
C TYR A 233 -25.41 9.01 -15.13
N LEU A 234 -25.43 7.80 -15.70
CA LEU A 234 -24.22 7.07 -16.07
C LEU A 234 -23.35 7.87 -17.05
N GLN A 235 -23.96 8.59 -18.00
CA GLN A 235 -23.25 9.46 -18.94
C GLN A 235 -22.59 10.68 -18.27
N HIS A 236 -23.18 11.20 -17.19
CA HIS A 236 -22.66 12.37 -16.48
C HIS A 236 -21.80 12.02 -15.25
N ARG A 237 -21.84 10.77 -14.78
CA ARG A 237 -21.24 10.34 -13.51
C ARG A 237 -19.78 10.74 -13.37
N THR A 238 -18.95 10.50 -14.38
CA THR A 238 -17.52 10.88 -14.36
C THR A 238 -17.32 12.38 -14.13
N ARG A 239 -18.13 13.23 -14.79
CA ARG A 239 -18.09 14.68 -14.58
C ARG A 239 -18.54 15.07 -13.17
N LEU A 240 -19.61 14.45 -12.67
CA LEU A 240 -20.14 14.71 -11.33
C LEU A 240 -19.14 14.32 -10.23
N VAL A 241 -18.49 13.16 -10.37
CA VAL A 241 -17.39 12.72 -9.47
C VAL A 241 -16.26 13.75 -9.47
N GLY A 242 -15.82 14.21 -10.65
CA GLY A 242 -14.81 15.27 -10.76
C GLY A 242 -15.23 16.59 -10.13
N SER A 243 -16.51 16.99 -10.27
CA SER A 243 -17.09 18.14 -9.59
C SER A 243 -17.02 17.99 -8.07
N VAL A 244 -17.46 16.85 -7.51
CA VAL A 244 -17.44 16.59 -6.06
C VAL A 244 -16.03 16.70 -5.50
N ILE A 245 -15.04 16.05 -6.12
CA ILE A 245 -13.64 16.11 -5.70
C ILE A 245 -13.11 17.56 -5.73
N ARG A 246 -13.45 18.32 -6.78
CA ARG A 246 -13.04 19.72 -6.87
C ARG A 246 -13.67 20.56 -5.76
N TYR A 247 -14.97 20.38 -5.50
CA TYR A 247 -15.68 21.14 -4.48
C TYR A 247 -15.15 20.84 -3.07
N THR A 248 -14.94 19.57 -2.73
CA THR A 248 -14.38 19.20 -1.42
C THR A 248 -12.99 19.80 -1.22
N ARG A 249 -12.12 19.77 -2.23
CA ARG A 249 -10.79 20.41 -2.18
C ARG A 249 -10.86 21.92 -2.02
N GLN A 250 -11.73 22.60 -2.79
CA GLN A 250 -11.89 24.05 -2.72
C GLN A 250 -12.43 24.51 -1.36
N LEU A 251 -13.22 23.67 -0.69
CA LEU A 251 -13.76 23.90 0.65
C LEU A 251 -12.83 23.43 1.77
N GLY A 252 -11.66 22.84 1.45
CA GLY A 252 -10.73 22.30 2.45
C GLY A 252 -11.27 21.12 3.26
N LEU A 253 -12.19 20.34 2.67
CA LEU A 253 -12.81 19.18 3.30
C LEU A 253 -11.92 17.94 3.16
N GLY A 254 -12.00 17.02 4.13
CA GLY A 254 -11.28 15.74 4.09
C GLY A 254 -11.71 14.86 2.89
N ASP A 255 -10.77 14.09 2.35
CA ASP A 255 -10.98 13.26 1.16
C ASP A 255 -12.13 12.26 1.33
N GLU A 256 -12.36 11.76 2.55
CA GLU A 256 -13.47 10.84 2.87
C GLU A 256 -14.83 11.42 2.47
N ILE A 257 -15.00 12.73 2.59
CA ILE A 257 -16.27 13.39 2.25
C ILE A 257 -16.55 13.23 0.76
N ALA A 258 -15.55 13.36 -0.11
CA ALA A 258 -15.73 13.15 -1.55
C ALA A 258 -16.12 11.70 -1.86
N HIS A 259 -15.42 10.75 -1.25
CA HIS A 259 -15.66 9.32 -1.45
C HIS A 259 -17.04 8.88 -0.93
N ASP A 260 -17.45 9.35 0.24
CA ASP A 260 -18.76 9.07 0.84
C ASP A 260 -19.88 9.73 0.03
N ALA A 261 -19.66 10.94 -0.49
CA ALA A 261 -20.60 11.63 -1.36
C ALA A 261 -20.83 10.89 -2.69
N VAL A 262 -19.77 10.38 -3.31
CA VAL A 262 -19.89 9.57 -4.53
C VAL A 262 -20.67 8.28 -4.26
N LEU A 263 -20.40 7.62 -3.13
CA LEU A 263 -21.18 6.44 -2.73
C LEU A 263 -22.66 6.77 -2.49
N LEU A 264 -22.97 7.89 -1.83
CA LEU A 264 -24.36 8.35 -1.66
C LEU A 264 -25.06 8.65 -2.97
N MET A 265 -24.34 9.25 -3.91
CA MET A 265 -24.84 9.54 -5.25
C MET A 265 -25.21 8.23 -5.97
N ASP A 266 -24.30 7.24 -5.97
CA ASP A 266 -24.55 5.93 -6.58
C ASP A 266 -25.67 5.15 -5.88
N ARG A 267 -25.73 5.18 -4.55
CA ARG A 267 -26.80 4.55 -3.77
C ARG A 267 -28.16 5.18 -4.09
N THR A 268 -28.23 6.50 -4.18
CA THR A 268 -29.46 7.21 -4.55
C THR A 268 -29.90 6.82 -5.96
N MET A 269 -28.98 6.81 -6.93
CA MET A 269 -29.33 6.46 -8.31
C MET A 269 -29.65 4.97 -8.48
N SER A 270 -29.29 4.12 -7.51
CA SER A 270 -29.68 2.71 -7.46
C SER A 270 -31.14 2.49 -7.05
N THR A 271 -31.88 3.50 -6.58
CA THR A 271 -33.28 3.35 -6.16
C THR A 271 -34.30 3.52 -7.30
N ALA A 272 -33.84 3.52 -8.57
CA ALA A 272 -34.63 3.80 -9.77
C ALA A 272 -35.29 5.19 -9.82
N ILE A 273 -34.85 6.13 -8.97
CA ILE A 273 -35.34 7.51 -9.00
C ILE A 273 -34.98 8.18 -10.33
N GLN A 274 -35.94 8.92 -10.89
CA GLN A 274 -35.73 9.72 -12.09
C GLN A 274 -35.41 11.16 -11.68
N ILE A 275 -34.17 11.58 -11.92
CA ILE A 275 -33.71 12.94 -11.69
C ILE A 275 -33.46 13.60 -13.05
N LYS A 276 -34.00 14.80 -13.23
CA LYS A 276 -33.79 15.58 -14.46
C LYS A 276 -32.32 15.98 -14.58
N ASP A 277 -31.80 16.02 -15.79
CA ASP A 277 -30.39 16.31 -16.11
C ASP A 277 -29.88 17.58 -15.43
N ASN A 278 -30.68 18.64 -15.44
CA ASN A 278 -30.36 19.93 -14.83
C ASN A 278 -30.33 19.93 -13.29
N LEU A 279 -30.71 18.83 -12.65
CA LEU A 279 -30.69 18.65 -11.19
C LEU A 279 -29.57 17.70 -10.73
N LEU A 280 -28.81 17.08 -11.65
CA LEU A 280 -27.74 16.14 -11.29
C LEU A 280 -26.56 16.80 -10.56
N GLU A 281 -26.24 18.05 -10.88
CA GLU A 281 -25.23 18.80 -10.14
C GLU A 281 -25.69 19.05 -8.69
N LEU A 282 -26.95 19.51 -8.53
CA LEU A 282 -27.55 19.74 -7.23
C LEU A 282 -27.63 18.47 -6.38
N LEU A 283 -27.92 17.32 -7.00
CA LEU A 283 -27.83 15.99 -6.38
C LEU A 283 -26.43 15.75 -5.81
N SER A 284 -25.39 15.93 -6.62
CA SER A 284 -24.00 15.67 -6.21
C SER A 284 -23.56 16.57 -5.05
N VAL A 285 -23.95 17.86 -5.07
CA VAL A 285 -23.67 18.82 -3.99
C VAL A 285 -24.44 18.44 -2.73
N ALA A 286 -25.69 18.00 -2.83
CA ALA A 286 -26.47 17.56 -1.68
C ALA A 286 -25.90 16.27 -1.06
N CYS A 287 -25.42 15.31 -1.86
CA CYS A 287 -24.70 14.14 -1.37
C CYS A 287 -23.41 14.53 -0.63
N MET A 288 -22.66 15.51 -1.15
CA MET A 288 -21.46 16.06 -0.48
C MET A 288 -21.80 16.68 0.86
N VAL A 289 -22.84 17.50 0.95
CA VAL A 289 -23.26 18.11 2.22
C VAL A 289 -23.77 17.07 3.21
N LEU A 290 -24.46 16.02 2.76
CA LEU A 290 -24.85 14.90 3.61
C LEU A 290 -23.63 14.18 4.19
N ALA A 291 -22.65 13.82 3.35
CA ALA A 291 -21.41 13.19 3.79
C ALA A 291 -20.64 14.07 4.79
N MET A 292 -20.57 15.38 4.52
CA MET A 292 -19.94 16.36 5.41
C MET A 292 -20.62 16.41 6.78
N LYS A 293 -21.97 16.42 6.83
CA LYS A 293 -22.73 16.42 8.09
C LYS A 293 -22.60 15.12 8.88
N GLN A 294 -22.22 14.02 8.23
CA GLN A 294 -21.96 12.73 8.88
C GLN A 294 -20.54 12.60 9.40
N ALA A 295 -19.60 13.37 8.85
CA ALA A 295 -18.27 13.45 9.43
C ALA A 295 -18.36 14.18 10.78
N ASP A 296 -17.75 13.62 11.83
CA ASP A 296 -17.75 14.17 13.21
C ASP A 296 -17.03 15.53 13.35
N ALA A 297 -16.70 16.20 12.25
CA ALA A 297 -16.01 17.49 12.19
C ALA A 297 -17.00 18.66 12.03
N MET A 298 -17.97 18.79 12.96
CA MET A 298 -18.94 19.91 12.94
C MET A 298 -18.27 21.29 13.04
N GLU A 299 -17.06 21.37 13.61
CA GLU A 299 -16.34 22.65 13.84
C GLU A 299 -15.74 23.27 12.57
N SER A 300 -15.61 22.51 11.47
CA SER A 300 -15.01 22.96 10.21
C SER A 300 -16.02 23.05 9.05
N MET A 301 -17.31 23.20 9.33
CA MET A 301 -18.34 23.27 8.30
C MET A 301 -18.26 24.62 7.55
N PRO A 302 -18.15 24.62 6.21
CA PRO A 302 -18.16 25.84 5.42
C PRO A 302 -19.52 26.54 5.56
N SER A 303 -19.51 27.88 5.41
CA SER A 303 -20.74 28.65 5.46
C SER A 303 -21.61 28.37 4.22
N ASN A 304 -22.89 28.72 4.31
CA ASN A 304 -23.77 28.65 3.14
C ASN A 304 -23.26 29.54 1.99
N GLU A 305 -22.63 30.67 2.30
CA GLU A 305 -22.06 31.58 1.30
C GLU A 305 -20.88 30.94 0.58
N ASP A 306 -19.99 30.25 1.32
CA ASP A 306 -18.86 29.51 0.73
C ASP A 306 -19.35 28.36 -0.17
N LEU A 307 -20.37 27.62 0.30
CA LEU A 307 -20.98 26.54 -0.48
C LEU A 307 -21.58 27.06 -1.78
N GLU A 308 -22.35 28.15 -1.71
CA GLU A 308 -22.96 28.79 -2.89
C GLU A 308 -21.89 29.30 -3.86
N LEU A 309 -20.83 29.92 -3.35
CA LEU A 309 -19.73 30.45 -4.16
C LEU A 309 -18.98 29.34 -4.91
N VAL A 310 -18.70 28.22 -4.24
CA VAL A 310 -17.91 27.11 -4.81
C VAL A 310 -18.73 26.27 -5.79
N THR A 311 -20.01 26.03 -5.48
CA THR A 311 -20.86 25.06 -6.19
C THR A 311 -21.85 25.68 -7.17
N ASP A 312 -22.03 27.01 -7.12
CA ASP A 312 -23.09 27.75 -7.84
C ASP A 312 -24.52 27.26 -7.52
N CYS A 313 -24.69 26.50 -6.44
CA CYS A 313 -25.96 25.95 -6.00
C CYS A 313 -26.45 26.68 -4.75
N LYS A 314 -27.64 27.29 -4.83
CA LYS A 314 -28.30 27.94 -3.67
C LYS A 314 -28.43 26.97 -2.50
N ALA A 315 -27.99 27.37 -1.30
CA ALA A 315 -28.01 26.56 -0.09
C ALA A 315 -29.43 26.07 0.27
N SER A 316 -30.45 26.90 0.03
CA SER A 316 -31.86 26.51 0.21
C SER A 316 -32.31 25.38 -0.73
N ALA A 317 -31.81 25.37 -1.98
CA ALA A 317 -32.06 24.29 -2.92
C ALA A 317 -31.31 23.02 -2.53
N VAL A 318 -30.06 23.15 -2.05
CA VAL A 318 -29.26 22.05 -1.52
C VAL A 318 -29.96 21.41 -0.34
N ALA A 319 -30.42 22.18 0.65
CA ALA A 319 -31.14 21.68 1.82
C ALA A 319 -32.43 20.92 1.44
N LYS A 320 -33.17 21.42 0.43
CA LYS A 320 -34.35 20.73 -0.09
C LYS A 320 -33.98 19.42 -0.79
N MET A 321 -32.90 19.41 -1.57
CA MET A 321 -32.40 18.19 -2.20
C MET A 321 -31.95 17.18 -1.16
N GLU A 322 -31.17 17.58 -0.14
CA GLU A 322 -30.78 16.70 0.97
C GLU A 322 -31.98 16.05 1.66
N TRP A 323 -33.06 16.80 1.87
CA TRP A 323 -34.29 16.25 2.45
C TRP A 323 -34.87 15.16 1.54
N ASN A 324 -34.94 15.40 0.23
CA ASN A 324 -35.39 14.40 -0.75
C ASN A 324 -34.49 13.16 -0.73
N LEU A 325 -33.17 13.33 -0.68
CA LEU A 325 -32.23 12.19 -0.63
C LEU A 325 -32.46 11.32 0.59
N ARG A 326 -32.67 11.92 1.78
CA ARG A 326 -33.02 11.16 2.98
C ARG A 326 -34.32 10.38 2.78
N GLN A 327 -35.34 10.96 2.14
CA GLN A 327 -36.60 10.22 1.87
C GLN A 327 -36.38 9.05 0.92
N VAL A 328 -35.61 9.26 -0.16
CA VAL A 328 -35.31 8.23 -1.17
C VAL A 328 -34.54 7.06 -0.57
N LEU A 329 -33.60 7.35 0.32
CA LEU A 329 -32.79 6.35 1.02
C LEU A 329 -33.47 5.78 2.27
N GLY A 330 -34.75 6.10 2.53
CA GLY A 330 -35.48 5.62 3.70
C GLY A 330 -34.88 6.07 5.05
N GLY A 331 -34.18 7.21 5.05
CA GLY A 331 -33.44 7.74 6.19
C GLY A 331 -32.02 7.19 6.33
N ASP A 332 -31.69 6.09 5.66
CA ASP A 332 -30.38 5.45 5.76
C ASP A 332 -29.35 6.11 4.83
N THR A 333 -28.65 7.09 5.38
CA THR A 333 -27.60 7.81 4.68
C THR A 333 -26.20 7.28 5.02
N ALA A 334 -26.07 6.15 5.71
CA ALA A 334 -24.76 5.64 6.13
C ALA A 334 -23.82 5.38 4.94
N THR A 335 -22.53 5.60 5.12
CA THR A 335 -21.53 5.39 4.08
C THR A 335 -20.30 4.68 4.62
N ILE A 336 -19.85 3.67 3.89
CA ILE A 336 -18.53 3.07 4.06
C ILE A 336 -17.89 3.03 2.67
N SER A 337 -17.20 4.10 2.31
CA SER A 337 -16.55 4.23 1.01
C SER A 337 -15.24 3.44 0.89
N THR A 338 -14.76 3.31 -0.35
CA THR A 338 -13.50 2.60 -0.66
C THR A 338 -12.32 3.15 0.12
N LEU A 339 -12.24 4.48 0.29
CA LEU A 339 -11.18 5.13 1.07
C LEU A 339 -11.24 4.73 2.55
N ARG A 340 -12.44 4.61 3.14
CA ARG A 340 -12.59 4.14 4.53
C ARG A 340 -12.12 2.70 4.70
N CYS A 341 -12.45 1.82 3.74
CA CYS A 341 -11.95 0.44 3.73
C CYS A 341 -10.42 0.40 3.60
N LEU A 342 -9.81 1.23 2.74
CA LEU A 342 -8.35 1.30 2.64
C LEU A 342 -7.73 1.78 3.95
N LYS A 343 -8.26 2.83 4.58
CA LYS A 343 -7.74 3.30 5.88
C LYS A 343 -7.78 2.20 6.94
N LEU A 344 -8.85 1.39 6.97
CA LEU A 344 -8.94 0.24 7.85
C LEU A 344 -7.86 -0.83 7.56
N TYR A 345 -7.55 -1.10 6.28
CA TYR A 345 -6.43 -1.99 5.91
C TYR A 345 -5.08 -1.42 6.33
N LEU A 346 -4.84 -0.14 6.07
CA LEU A 346 -3.61 0.55 6.44
C LEU A 346 -3.41 0.54 7.97
N GLU A 347 -4.48 0.80 8.73
CA GLU A 347 -4.47 0.70 10.19
C GLU A 347 -4.07 -0.71 10.64
N ARG A 348 -4.71 -1.75 10.08
CA ARG A 348 -4.39 -3.13 10.44
C ARG A 348 -2.96 -3.52 10.07
N LEU A 349 -2.38 -2.95 9.02
CA LEU A 349 -0.97 -3.15 8.67
C LEU A 349 0.00 -2.41 9.60
N GLY A 350 -0.48 -1.50 10.45
CA GLY A 350 0.31 -0.73 11.40
C GLY A 350 0.70 0.67 10.93
N THR A 351 -0.05 1.25 9.99
CA THR A 351 0.20 2.61 9.50
C THR A 351 -0.04 3.64 10.59
N ASN A 352 0.92 4.56 10.79
CA ASN A 352 0.72 5.71 11.65
C ASN A 352 0.18 6.89 10.83
N PHE A 353 -1.11 7.16 10.94
CA PHE A 353 -1.75 8.27 10.20
C PHE A 353 -1.26 9.67 10.60
N LEU A 354 -0.60 9.82 11.75
CA LEU A 354 0.00 11.08 12.17
C LEU A 354 1.36 11.34 11.52
N ASP A 355 1.96 10.32 10.90
CA ASP A 355 3.22 10.44 10.17
C ASP A 355 2.98 10.26 8.67
N PRO A 356 3.01 11.34 7.87
CA PRO A 356 2.85 11.27 6.42
C PRO A 356 3.83 10.31 5.75
N ARG A 357 5.03 10.12 6.33
CA ARG A 357 6.01 9.17 5.81
C ARG A 357 5.49 7.75 5.99
N SER A 358 5.08 7.36 7.20
CA SER A 358 4.46 6.05 7.45
C SER A 358 3.31 5.75 6.48
N CYS A 359 2.41 6.71 6.25
CA CYS A 359 1.34 6.59 5.26
C CYS A 359 1.88 6.31 3.86
N ALA A 360 2.82 7.12 3.36
CA ALA A 360 3.40 6.95 2.04
C ALA A 360 4.13 5.60 1.88
N GLN A 361 4.78 5.12 2.94
CA GLN A 361 5.50 3.84 2.91
C GLN A 361 4.55 2.66 2.71
N VAL A 362 3.48 2.60 3.52
CA VAL A 362 2.53 1.46 3.51
C VAL A 362 1.55 1.57 2.35
N ALA A 363 0.97 2.76 2.13
CA ALA A 363 -0.05 2.97 1.12
C ALA A 363 0.51 3.15 -0.29
N GLY A 364 1.74 3.69 -0.44
CA GLY A 364 2.25 4.08 -1.75
C GLY A 364 1.28 5.01 -2.47
N ASN A 365 0.96 4.67 -3.72
CA ASN A 365 -0.01 5.39 -4.53
C ASN A 365 -1.47 4.93 -4.32
N ALA A 366 -1.75 4.02 -3.37
CA ALA A 366 -3.10 3.45 -3.20
C ALA A 366 -4.19 4.50 -2.99
N CYS A 367 -3.91 5.59 -2.26
CA CYS A 367 -4.88 6.69 -2.07
C CYS A 367 -5.21 7.39 -3.40
N ALA A 368 -4.19 7.69 -4.22
CA ALA A 368 -4.40 8.31 -5.54
C ALA A 368 -5.13 7.35 -6.50
N LEU A 369 -4.77 6.06 -6.48
CA LEU A 369 -5.45 5.04 -7.27
C LEU A 369 -6.92 4.85 -6.87
N ILE A 370 -7.25 5.05 -5.59
CA ILE A 370 -8.65 5.04 -5.11
C ILE A 370 -9.43 6.22 -5.66
N GLU A 371 -8.83 7.41 -5.76
CA GLU A 371 -9.45 8.56 -6.42
C GLU A 371 -9.71 8.28 -7.91
N ASP A 372 -8.71 7.74 -8.62
CA ASP A 372 -8.85 7.32 -10.02
C ASP A 372 -9.94 6.24 -10.19
N SER A 373 -10.10 5.34 -9.21
CA SER A 373 -11.13 4.30 -9.26
C SER A 373 -12.55 4.84 -9.18
N MET A 374 -12.77 6.04 -8.60
CA MET A 374 -14.10 6.63 -8.52
C MET A 374 -14.67 7.00 -9.89
N VAL A 375 -13.80 7.35 -10.85
CA VAL A 375 -14.21 7.73 -12.21
C VAL A 375 -14.30 6.55 -13.18
N ASP A 376 -13.62 5.43 -12.90
CA ASP A 376 -13.63 4.25 -13.74
C ASP A 376 -14.85 3.36 -13.46
N VAL A 377 -15.70 3.22 -14.48
CA VAL A 377 -16.96 2.47 -14.42
C VAL A 377 -16.77 0.98 -14.08
N THR A 378 -15.56 0.43 -14.30
CA THR A 378 -15.22 -0.95 -13.96
C THR A 378 -15.45 -1.24 -12.48
N PHE A 379 -15.25 -0.25 -11.60
CA PHE A 379 -15.39 -0.42 -10.15
C PHE A 379 -16.80 -0.14 -9.64
N LEU A 380 -17.70 0.39 -10.47
CA LEU A 380 -19.06 0.73 -10.06
C LEU A 380 -19.85 -0.49 -9.57
N ASN A 381 -19.56 -1.68 -10.10
CA ASN A 381 -20.20 -2.93 -9.72
C ASN A 381 -19.45 -3.70 -8.62
N CYS A 382 -18.42 -3.10 -8.02
CA CYS A 382 -17.61 -3.73 -6.99
C CYS A 382 -17.89 -3.09 -5.64
N ARG A 383 -17.89 -3.91 -4.59
CA ARG A 383 -18.02 -3.46 -3.21
C ARG A 383 -16.82 -2.61 -2.79
N PRO A 384 -17.01 -1.58 -1.95
CA PRO A 384 -15.93 -0.72 -1.47
C PRO A 384 -14.71 -1.48 -0.91
N SER A 385 -14.93 -2.51 -0.08
CA SER A 385 -13.86 -3.33 0.49
C SER A 385 -13.07 -4.12 -0.55
N VAL A 386 -13.75 -4.58 -1.61
CA VAL A 386 -13.16 -5.31 -2.73
C VAL A 386 -12.31 -4.40 -3.60
N VAL A 387 -12.80 -3.19 -3.91
CA VAL A 387 -12.03 -2.19 -4.67
C VAL A 387 -10.78 -1.79 -3.89
N ALA A 388 -10.90 -1.52 -2.59
CA ALA A 388 -9.77 -1.18 -1.73
C ALA A 388 -8.74 -2.32 -1.66
N ALA A 389 -9.19 -3.58 -1.58
CA ALA A 389 -8.31 -4.75 -1.53
C ALA A 389 -7.58 -4.94 -2.86
N ALA A 390 -8.28 -4.77 -3.98
CA ALA A 390 -7.71 -4.86 -5.32
C ALA A 390 -6.63 -3.79 -5.56
N ILE A 391 -6.89 -2.55 -5.16
CA ILE A 391 -5.93 -1.45 -5.29
C ILE A 391 -4.71 -1.68 -4.41
N MET A 392 -4.91 -2.06 -3.13
CA MET A 392 -3.79 -2.37 -2.24
C MET A 392 -2.94 -3.54 -2.77
N TYR A 393 -3.58 -4.60 -3.28
CA TYR A 393 -2.89 -5.72 -3.89
C TYR A 393 -2.09 -5.31 -5.14
N ALA A 394 -2.72 -4.57 -6.06
CA ALA A 394 -2.08 -4.13 -7.29
C ALA A 394 -0.89 -3.20 -7.02
N GLU A 395 -1.03 -2.29 -6.05
CA GLU A 395 0.03 -1.36 -5.65
C GLU A 395 1.19 -2.06 -4.94
N ARG A 396 0.90 -3.00 -4.04
CA ARG A 396 1.97 -3.82 -3.42
C ARG A 396 2.69 -4.65 -4.48
N ARG A 397 1.97 -5.21 -5.45
CA ARG A 397 2.53 -6.01 -6.52
C ARG A 397 3.37 -5.19 -7.51
N SER A 398 2.91 -4.01 -7.91
CA SER A 398 3.67 -3.10 -8.80
C SER A 398 4.99 -2.65 -8.16
N ARG A 399 5.02 -2.55 -6.83
CA ARG A 399 6.21 -2.22 -6.05
C ARG A 399 7.09 -3.44 -5.75
N GLY A 400 6.56 -4.66 -5.80
CA GLY A 400 7.29 -5.86 -5.39
C GLY A 400 7.28 -6.11 -3.88
N ILE A 401 6.28 -5.60 -3.16
CA ILE A 401 6.11 -5.78 -1.72
C ILE A 401 5.37 -7.09 -1.44
N ILE A 402 6.10 -8.12 -1.04
CA ILE A 402 5.53 -9.42 -0.64
C ILE A 402 5.35 -9.55 0.88
N PRO A 403 4.29 -10.21 1.36
CA PRO A 403 3.21 -10.81 0.55
C PRO A 403 2.36 -9.74 -0.14
N PHE A 404 1.99 -9.99 -1.40
CA PHE A 404 1.17 -9.03 -2.18
C PHE A 404 -0.20 -8.83 -1.55
N TRP A 405 -0.76 -9.89 -0.95
CA TRP A 405 -1.89 -9.82 -0.04
C TRP A 405 -1.53 -10.51 1.28
N PRO A 406 -1.34 -9.75 2.37
CA PRO A 406 -0.94 -10.34 3.65
C PRO A 406 -1.97 -11.26 4.28
N SER A 407 -1.51 -12.29 4.99
CA SER A 407 -2.38 -13.24 5.69
C SER A 407 -3.28 -12.60 6.74
N MET A 408 -2.84 -11.52 7.40
CA MET A 408 -3.70 -10.77 8.33
C MET A 408 -4.81 -10.01 7.61
N MET A 409 -4.56 -9.53 6.39
CA MET A 409 -5.62 -8.96 5.55
C MET A 409 -6.58 -10.05 5.10
N ALA A 410 -6.07 -11.19 4.62
CA ALA A 410 -6.89 -12.34 4.25
C ALA A 410 -7.79 -12.83 5.40
N LYS A 411 -7.27 -12.86 6.63
CA LYS A 411 -8.03 -13.18 7.84
C LYS A 411 -9.08 -12.12 8.15
N LEU A 412 -8.72 -10.84 8.08
CA LEU A 412 -9.64 -9.72 8.34
C LEU A 412 -10.80 -9.69 7.35
N THR A 413 -10.51 -9.86 6.06
CA THR A 413 -11.49 -9.65 5.00
C THR A 413 -12.21 -10.91 4.53
N GLY A 414 -11.58 -12.08 4.72
CA GLY A 414 -12.01 -13.34 4.12
C GLY A 414 -11.49 -13.58 2.70
N TYR A 415 -10.63 -12.70 2.16
CA TYR A 415 -10.08 -12.84 0.79
C TYR A 415 -8.79 -13.68 0.78
N GLN A 416 -8.91 -15.00 0.94
CA GLN A 416 -7.73 -15.88 1.08
C GLN A 416 -6.96 -16.08 -0.23
N ASP A 417 -7.66 -16.42 -1.32
CA ASP A 417 -7.01 -16.78 -2.60
C ASP A 417 -7.06 -15.66 -3.65
N MET A 418 -7.56 -14.48 -3.28
CA MET A 418 -7.81 -13.36 -4.20
C MET A 418 -8.59 -13.75 -5.49
N SER A 419 -9.37 -14.84 -5.43
CA SER A 419 -9.90 -15.56 -6.59
C SER A 419 -11.39 -15.37 -6.81
N SER A 420 -12.07 -14.60 -5.95
CA SER A 420 -13.49 -14.32 -6.16
C SER A 420 -13.68 -13.59 -7.51
N PRO A 421 -14.76 -13.86 -8.25
CA PRO A 421 -14.97 -13.24 -9.56
C PRO A 421 -14.94 -11.71 -9.51
N GLU A 422 -15.60 -11.14 -8.49
CA GLU A 422 -15.65 -9.71 -8.24
C GLU A 422 -14.26 -9.11 -8.00
N LEU A 423 -13.48 -9.75 -7.12
CA LEU A 423 -12.12 -9.30 -6.78
C LEU A 423 -11.16 -9.46 -7.96
N THR A 424 -11.31 -10.51 -8.78
CA THR A 424 -10.51 -10.70 -9.99
C THR A 424 -10.74 -9.56 -10.99
N VAL A 425 -11.99 -9.14 -11.19
CA VAL A 425 -12.33 -8.00 -12.04
C VAL A 425 -11.73 -6.70 -11.48
N ALA A 426 -11.90 -6.47 -10.18
CA ALA A 426 -11.35 -5.30 -9.50
C ALA A 426 -9.80 -5.25 -9.59
N ILE A 427 -9.11 -6.39 -9.41
CA ILE A 427 -7.64 -6.48 -9.53
C ILE A 427 -7.18 -6.10 -10.94
N ARG A 428 -7.85 -6.59 -11.98
CA ARG A 428 -7.50 -6.23 -13.37
C ARG A 428 -7.68 -4.74 -13.62
N GLY A 429 -8.77 -4.16 -13.10
CA GLY A 429 -9.00 -2.71 -13.13
C GLY A 429 -7.87 -1.95 -12.43
N ALA A 430 -7.54 -2.35 -11.20
CA ALA A 430 -6.50 -1.71 -10.39
C ALA A 430 -5.11 -1.81 -11.04
N GLN A 431 -4.75 -2.95 -11.61
CA GLN A 431 -3.49 -3.13 -12.33
C GLN A 431 -3.38 -2.21 -13.54
N LYS A 432 -4.49 -1.99 -14.28
CA LYS A 432 -4.54 -1.03 -15.38
C LYS A 432 -4.34 0.40 -14.88
N LEU A 433 -4.93 0.76 -13.72
CA LEU A 433 -4.70 2.07 -13.10
C LEU A 433 -3.23 2.27 -12.72
N CYS A 434 -2.59 1.29 -12.06
CA CYS A 434 -1.16 1.34 -11.72
C CYS A 434 -0.29 1.57 -12.97
N GLN A 435 -0.54 0.83 -14.06
CA GLN A 435 0.22 0.98 -15.32
C GLN A 435 0.07 2.35 -15.96
N ASN A 436 -1.10 3.00 -15.82
CA ASN A 436 -1.33 4.32 -16.37
C ASN A 436 -0.59 5.39 -15.56
N GLN A 437 -0.57 5.28 -14.23
CA GLN A 437 0.21 6.20 -13.39
C GLN A 437 1.71 6.12 -13.69
N SER A 438 2.26 4.91 -13.89
CA SER A 438 3.67 4.72 -14.25
C SER A 438 4.06 5.38 -15.60
N LYS A 439 3.11 5.55 -16.53
CA LYS A 439 3.35 6.22 -17.82
C LYS A 439 3.28 7.75 -17.73
N CYS A 440 2.51 8.26 -16.77
CA CYS A 440 2.31 9.71 -16.57
C CYS A 440 3.36 10.34 -15.65
N SER A 441 4.05 9.55 -14.83
CA SER A 441 5.24 10.02 -14.11
C SER A 441 6.36 10.29 -15.12
N PRO A 442 6.92 11.51 -15.21
CA PRO A 442 8.08 11.76 -16.06
C PRO A 442 9.20 10.82 -15.62
N ALA A 443 9.79 10.11 -16.59
CA ALA A 443 11.05 9.40 -16.34
C ALA A 443 12.06 10.41 -15.77
N PRO A 444 12.83 10.04 -14.73
CA PRO A 444 13.80 10.93 -14.10
C PRO A 444 14.83 11.46 -15.10
#